data_AF-A0AAT9REF4-F1
#
_entry.id   AF-A0AAT9REF4-F1
#
_cell.length_a   1.000
_cell.length_b   1.000
_cell.length_c   1.000
_cell.angle_alpha   90.00
_cell.angle_beta   90.00
_cell.angle_gamma   90.00
#
_symmetry.space_group_name_H-M   'P 1'
#
loop_
_entity.id
_entity.type
_entity.pdbx_description
1 polymer ?
#
loop_
_entity_poly.entity_id
_entity_poly.type
_entity_poly.pdbx_seq_one_letter_code
_entity_poly.pdbx_strand_id
1 'polypeptide(L)'
;MTALGELAQRVQFDLESSGLTQRADGGAGGFAVYILEQQVHVGWFTHERLDSADPHSPGHPDDLFADTARRQKTATTAMQRALGSILTSFGYRLQRRGFASGYTIA
;
A
#
# COMPACT_ATOMS: atom_id res chain seq x y z
N MET A 1 2.14 -17.88 -19.65
CA MET A 1 1.98 -17.03 -18.43
C MET A 1 2.29 -17.92 -17.23
N THR A 2 2.96 -17.42 -16.19
CA THR A 2 3.22 -18.23 -14.98
C THR A 2 2.01 -18.14 -14.05
N ALA A 3 1.78 -19.14 -13.20
CA ALA A 3 0.69 -19.12 -12.21
C ALA A 3 0.77 -17.88 -11.29
N LEU A 4 1.99 -17.44 -10.96
CA LEU A 4 2.24 -16.20 -10.22
C LEU A 4 1.87 -14.93 -11.02
N GLY A 5 2.11 -14.92 -12.33
CA GLY A 5 1.68 -13.83 -13.21
C GLY A 5 0.17 -13.74 -13.32
N GLU A 6 -0.52 -14.87 -13.41
CA GLU A 6 -1.99 -14.95 -13.39
C GLU A 6 -2.56 -14.45 -12.06
N LEU A 7 -1.97 -14.86 -10.93
CA LEU A 7 -2.37 -14.36 -9.62
C LEU A 7 -2.18 -12.85 -9.50
N ALA A 8 -1.03 -12.31 -9.92
CA ALA A 8 -0.76 -10.88 -9.88
C ALA A 8 -1.77 -10.07 -10.72
N GLN A 9 -2.08 -10.53 -11.93
CA GLN A 9 -3.09 -9.89 -12.79
C GLN A 9 -4.49 -9.93 -12.17
N ARG A 10 -4.88 -11.06 -11.57
CA ARG A 10 -6.17 -11.16 -10.89
C ARG A 10 -6.28 -10.20 -9.70
N VAL A 11 -5.23 -10.16 -8.87
CA VAL A 11 -5.18 -9.23 -7.73
C VAL A 11 -5.27 -7.79 -8.19
N GLN A 12 -4.56 -7.42 -9.26
CA GLN A 12 -4.65 -6.09 -9.84
C GLN A 12 -6.08 -5.78 -10.31
N PHE A 13 -6.69 -6.68 -11.09
CA PHE A 13 -8.06 -6.51 -11.58
C PHE A 13 -9.07 -6.36 -10.43
N ASP A 14 -8.99 -7.19 -9.40
CA ASP A 14 -9.90 -7.14 -8.25
C ASP A 14 -9.77 -5.79 -7.50
N LEU A 15 -8.54 -5.29 -7.31
CA LEU A 15 -8.32 -3.97 -6.71
C LEU A 15 -8.89 -2.84 -7.57
N GLU A 16 -8.66 -2.86 -8.89
CA GLU A 16 -9.25 -1.88 -9.82
C GLU A 16 -10.79 -1.92 -9.79
N SER A 17 -11.37 -3.12 -9.73
CA SER A 17 -12.82 -3.32 -9.64
C SER A 17 -13.44 -2.77 -8.35
N SER A 18 -12.65 -2.70 -7.27
CA SER A 18 -13.05 -2.08 -6.00
C SER A 18 -12.97 -0.54 -6.01
N GLY A 19 -12.60 0.05 -7.15
CA GLY A 19 -12.48 1.50 -7.33
C GLY A 19 -11.11 2.05 -6.92
N LEU A 20 -10.11 1.20 -6.70
CA LEU A 20 -8.75 1.64 -6.42
C LEU A 20 -7.98 1.89 -7.72
N THR A 21 -7.18 2.94 -7.73
CA THR A 21 -6.34 3.27 -8.88
C THR A 21 -4.92 2.78 -8.67
N GLN A 22 -4.39 2.06 -9.66
CA GLN A 22 -2.97 1.70 -9.67
C GLN A 22 -2.13 2.98 -9.79
N ARG A 23 -0.99 3.02 -9.09
CA ARG A 23 -0.07 4.15 -9.23
C ARG A 23 0.35 4.32 -10.70
N ALA A 24 -0.05 5.44 -11.30
CA ALA A 24 0.32 5.80 -12.67
C ALA A 24 1.55 6.73 -12.73
N ASP A 25 1.76 7.57 -11.70
CA ASP A 25 2.81 8.59 -11.67
C ASP A 25 3.45 8.80 -10.28
N GLY A 26 4.45 9.69 -10.24
CA GLY A 26 5.37 9.86 -9.11
C GLY A 26 4.78 10.42 -7.82
N GLY A 27 3.60 11.05 -7.83
CA GLY A 27 3.12 11.86 -6.69
C GLY A 27 1.71 11.58 -6.19
N ALA A 28 0.82 11.02 -7.03
CA ALA A 28 -0.59 10.82 -6.68
C ALA A 28 -0.83 9.74 -5.62
N GLY A 29 0.15 8.88 -5.37
CA GLY A 29 -0.03 7.65 -4.60
C GLY A 29 -0.86 6.62 -5.38
N GLY A 30 -1.23 5.54 -4.72
CA GLY A 30 -2.03 4.46 -5.32
C GLY A 30 -1.54 3.08 -4.90
N PHE A 31 -2.21 2.04 -5.35
CA PHE A 31 -1.75 0.68 -5.07
C PHE A 31 -0.70 0.24 -6.09
N ALA A 32 0.09 -0.76 -5.72
CA ALA A 32 0.94 -1.48 -6.64
C ALA A 32 0.89 -2.98 -6.36
N VAL A 33 0.93 -3.75 -7.45
CA VAL A 33 1.05 -5.20 -7.45
C VAL A 33 2.32 -5.56 -8.20
N TYR A 34 3.20 -6.34 -7.59
CA TYR A 34 4.44 -6.80 -8.21
C TYR A 34 4.84 -8.17 -7.69
N ILE A 35 5.64 -8.89 -8.47
CA ILE A 35 6.16 -10.20 -8.08
C ILE A 35 7.59 -10.03 -7.58
N LEU A 36 7.85 -10.52 -6.37
CA LEU A 36 9.18 -10.54 -5.77
C LEU A 36 9.31 -11.80 -4.92
N GLU A 37 10.44 -12.50 -5.01
CA GLU A 37 10.75 -13.69 -4.22
C GLU A 37 9.66 -14.79 -4.30
N GLN A 38 9.11 -15.03 -5.50
CA GLN A 38 8.03 -16.00 -5.75
C GLN A 38 6.73 -15.74 -4.98
N GLN A 39 6.50 -14.50 -4.58
CA GLN A 39 5.24 -14.07 -3.96
C GLN A 39 4.66 -12.88 -4.73
N VAL A 40 3.33 -12.74 -4.66
CA VAL A 40 2.66 -11.53 -5.13
C VAL A 40 2.64 -10.53 -3.99
N HIS A 41 3.23 -9.35 -4.21
CA HIS A 41 3.27 -8.25 -3.26
C HIS A 41 2.22 -7.23 -3.66
N VAL A 42 1.46 -6.78 -2.67
CA VAL A 42 0.46 -5.73 -2.82
C VAL A 42 0.74 -4.67 -1.78
N GLY A 43 0.84 -3.41 -2.17
CA GLY A 43 1.07 -2.33 -1.23
C GLY A 43 0.56 -0.98 -1.70
N TRP A 44 0.60 -0.03 -0.78
CA TRP A 44 0.32 1.37 -1.07
C TRP A 44 1.61 2.13 -1.29
N PHE A 45 1.61 2.92 -2.35
CA PHE A 45 2.39 4.13 -2.40
C PHE A 45 1.55 5.27 -1.84
N THR A 46 2.10 5.91 -0.82
CA THR A 46 1.55 7.09 -0.20
C THR A 46 1.63 8.27 -1.17
N HIS A 47 0.66 9.16 -1.09
CA HIS A 47 0.68 10.42 -1.85
C HIS A 47 1.79 11.31 -1.28
N GLU A 48 2.43 12.14 -2.11
CA GLU A 48 3.50 13.05 -1.70
C GLU A 48 3.17 13.93 -0.48
N ARG A 49 1.89 14.29 -0.27
CA ARG A 49 1.43 15.09 0.88
C ARG A 49 1.47 14.30 2.19
N LEU A 50 1.32 12.99 2.10
CA LEU A 50 1.45 12.09 3.24
C LEU A 50 2.93 11.74 3.48
N ASP A 51 3.74 11.66 2.43
CA ASP A 51 5.19 11.47 2.54
C ASP A 51 5.90 12.71 3.11
N SER A 52 5.48 13.92 2.73
CA SER A 52 6.01 15.16 3.31
C SER A 52 5.59 15.38 4.76
N ALA A 53 4.57 14.64 5.22
CA ALA A 53 4.15 14.54 6.61
C ALA A 53 4.90 13.42 7.38
N ASP A 54 5.81 12.69 6.73
CA ASP A 54 6.68 11.77 7.44
C ASP A 54 7.66 12.57 8.32
N PRO A 55 7.70 12.33 9.65
CA PRO A 55 8.67 12.97 10.54
C PRO A 55 10.13 12.76 10.13
N HIS A 56 10.43 11.72 9.36
CA HIS A 56 11.77 11.42 8.86
C HIS A 56 12.06 12.07 7.49
N SER A 57 11.10 12.78 6.89
CA SER A 57 11.32 13.50 5.64
C SER A 57 12.25 14.71 5.83
N PRO A 58 13.18 14.98 4.90
CA PRO A 58 14.08 16.12 4.99
C PRO A 58 13.34 17.46 5.06
N GLY A 59 13.72 18.34 6.00
CA GLY A 59 13.19 19.70 6.11
C GLY A 59 11.91 19.86 6.93
N HIS A 60 11.50 18.85 7.70
CA HIS A 60 10.33 18.95 8.58
C HIS A 60 10.65 19.74 9.87
N PRO A 61 9.84 20.74 10.28
CA PRO A 61 10.03 21.49 11.52
C PRO A 61 9.78 20.62 12.78
N ASP A 62 10.68 20.67 13.76
CA ASP A 62 10.63 19.87 15.00
C ASP A 62 9.38 20.14 15.87
N ASP A 63 8.78 21.32 15.73
CA ASP A 63 7.70 21.87 16.53
C ASP A 63 6.29 21.33 16.18
N LEU A 64 6.13 20.67 15.02
CA LEU A 64 4.88 20.00 14.62
C LEU A 64 5.01 18.46 14.56
N PHE A 65 6.16 17.94 14.98
CA PHE A 65 6.58 16.56 14.76
C PHE A 65 5.61 15.51 15.32
N ALA A 66 5.13 15.69 16.56
CA ALA A 66 4.34 14.65 17.24
C ALA A 66 2.91 14.49 16.69
N ASP A 67 2.25 15.58 16.32
CA ASP A 67 0.88 15.53 15.79
C ASP A 67 0.87 15.11 14.31
N THR A 68 1.79 15.64 13.51
CA THR A 68 1.94 15.28 12.10
C THR A 68 2.32 13.81 11.94
N ALA A 69 3.30 13.30 12.71
CA ALA A 69 3.64 11.88 12.73
C ALA A 69 2.47 10.99 13.16
N ARG A 70 1.68 11.43 14.16
CA ARG A 70 0.49 10.69 14.61
C ARG A 70 -0.56 10.59 13.50
N ARG A 71 -0.84 11.70 12.81
CA ARG A 71 -1.80 11.74 11.70
C ARG A 71 -1.32 10.89 10.52
N GLN A 72 -0.04 11.00 10.16
CA GLN A 72 0.57 10.19 9.10
C GLN A 72 0.49 8.70 9.42
N LYS A 73 0.92 8.28 10.62
CA LYS A 73 0.78 6.89 11.09
C LYS A 73 -0.68 6.41 11.09
N THR A 74 -1.62 7.26 11.50
CA THR A 74 -3.05 6.93 11.52
C THR A 74 -3.58 6.69 10.11
N ALA A 75 -3.27 7.58 9.16
CA ALA A 75 -3.65 7.45 7.77
C ALA A 75 -3.07 6.17 7.15
N THR A 76 -1.76 5.93 7.31
CA THR A 76 -1.09 4.73 6.80
C THR A 76 -1.68 3.44 7.40
N THR A 77 -2.02 3.46 8.70
CA THR A 77 -2.68 2.32 9.37
C THR A 77 -4.08 2.08 8.80
N ALA A 78 -4.85 3.13 8.57
CA ALA A 78 -6.19 3.03 7.99
C ALA A 78 -6.13 2.48 6.56
N MET A 79 -5.21 2.98 5.73
CA MET A 79 -4.95 2.49 4.37
C MET A 79 -4.56 1.01 4.36
N GLN A 80 -3.66 0.59 5.27
CA GLN A 80 -3.27 -0.82 5.40
C GLN A 80 -4.47 -1.71 5.79
N ARG A 81 -5.32 -1.25 6.73
CA ARG A 81 -6.52 -1.99 7.13
C ARG A 81 -7.55 -2.09 6.00
N ALA A 82 -7.78 -1.00 5.28
CA ALA A 82 -8.70 -0.96 4.15
C ALA A 82 -8.26 -1.95 3.06
N LEU A 83 -6.98 -1.93 2.66
CA LEU A 83 -6.44 -2.88 1.69
C LEU A 83 -6.56 -4.33 2.14
N GLY A 84 -6.27 -4.61 3.41
CA GLY A 84 -6.43 -5.95 3.97
C GLY A 84 -7.87 -6.42 3.88
N SER A 85 -8.83 -5.56 4.25
CA SER A 85 -10.26 -5.86 4.17
C SER A 85 -10.71 -6.14 2.73
N ILE A 86 -10.28 -5.32 1.77
CA ILE A 86 -10.62 -5.49 0.35
C ILE A 86 -10.08 -6.82 -0.15
N LEU A 87 -8.79 -7.10 0.04
CA LEU A 87 -8.17 -8.33 -0.45
C LEU A 87 -8.77 -9.58 0.21
N THR A 88 -9.06 -9.54 1.52
CA THR A 88 -9.75 -10.65 2.20
C THR A 88 -11.18 -10.83 1.68
N SER A 89 -11.89 -9.77 1.31
CA SER A 89 -13.25 -9.88 0.74
C SER A 89 -13.26 -10.58 -0.63
N PHE A 90 -12.18 -10.46 -1.40
CA PHE A 90 -11.95 -11.23 -2.63
C PHE A 90 -11.43 -12.66 -2.38
N GLY A 91 -11.23 -13.05 -1.12
CA GLY A 91 -10.84 -14.40 -0.72
C GLY A 91 -9.33 -14.64 -0.65
N TYR A 92 -8.49 -13.60 -0.71
CA TYR A 92 -7.04 -13.76 -0.62
C TYR A 92 -6.57 -14.04 0.81
N ARG A 93 -5.60 -14.97 0.94
CA ARG A 93 -4.89 -15.22 2.18
C ARG A 93 -3.69 -14.29 2.28
N LEU A 94 -3.70 -13.43 3.28
CA LEU A 94 -2.70 -12.37 3.44
C LEU A 94 -1.62 -12.75 4.46
N GLN A 95 -0.37 -12.46 4.11
CA GLN A 95 0.74 -12.39 5.06
C GLN A 95 1.18 -10.93 5.21
N ARG A 96 1.29 -10.46 6.45
CA ARG A 96 1.61 -9.06 6.75
C ARG A 96 3.12 -8.84 6.66
N ARG A 97 3.56 -7.79 5.95
CA ARG A 97 4.96 -7.35 5.98
C ARG A 97 5.25 -6.57 7.27
N GLY A 98 6.44 -6.80 7.85
CA GLY A 98 6.92 -6.08 9.03
C GLY A 98 7.39 -4.64 8.76
N PHE A 99 7.63 -4.24 7.50
CA PHE A 99 8.31 -2.97 7.18
C PHE A 99 7.77 -2.20 5.96
N ALA A 100 6.59 -2.51 5.45
CA ALA A 100 5.95 -1.73 4.38
C ALA A 100 4.43 -1.77 4.49
N SER A 101 3.77 -0.74 3.96
CA SER A 101 2.31 -0.62 3.86
C SER A 101 1.75 -1.61 2.83
N GLY A 102 1.71 -2.91 3.16
CA GLY A 102 1.27 -3.93 2.21
C GLY A 102 1.16 -5.34 2.78
N TYR A 103 0.84 -6.27 1.87
CA TYR A 103 0.62 -7.70 2.11
C TYR A 103 1.32 -8.53 1.03
N THR A 104 1.70 -9.75 1.38
CA THR A 104 2.02 -10.78 0.41
C THR A 104 0.88 -11.79 0.31
N ILE A 105 0.69 -12.30 -0.91
CA ILE A 105 -0.31 -13.30 -1.26
C ILE A 105 0.43 -14.52 -1.82
N ALA A 106 0.07 -15.69 -1.31
CA ALA A 106 0.58 -17.00 -1.71
C ALA A 106 -0.49 -17.78 -2.47
#